data_AF-A0AB34HPR8-F1
#
_entry.id   AF-A0AB34HPR8-F1
#
_cell.length_a   1.000
_cell.length_b   1.000
_cell.length_c   1.000
_cell.angle_alpha   90.00
_cell.angle_beta   90.00
_cell.angle_gamma   90.00
#
_symmetry.space_group_name_H-M   'P 1'
#
loop_
_entity.id
_entity.type
_entity.pdbx_description
1 polymer ?
#
loop_
_entity_poly.entity_id
_entity_poly.type
_entity_poly.pdbx_seq_one_letter_code
_entity_poly.pdbx_strand_id
1 'polypeptide(L)'
;MSGVNNYTRHCKPQNTFLHNSFQDVAAVCDLPHIVCKNGQHNCHQSPKPVNLTQCSFTAGKYPDCRYRDDTQYKLFIVACDPPQKSDPPYDLVPVHLDKIV
;
A
#
# COMPACT_ATOMS: atom_id res chain seq x y z
N MET A 1 -4.72 -10.29 7.87
CA MET A 1 -3.79 -9.47 8.69
C MET A 1 -2.73 -10.26 9.46
N SER A 2 -2.97 -11.52 9.86
CA SER A 2 -2.01 -12.32 10.65
C SER A 2 -0.58 -12.35 10.06
N GLY A 3 -0.44 -12.51 8.74
CA GLY A 3 0.87 -12.48 8.06
C GLY A 3 1.63 -11.18 8.31
N VAL A 4 1.01 -10.02 8.07
CA VAL A 4 1.60 -8.69 8.30
C VAL A 4 1.96 -8.48 9.78
N ASN A 5 1.02 -8.78 10.68
CA ASN A 5 1.21 -8.57 12.11
C ASN A 5 2.29 -9.47 12.72
N ASN A 6 2.56 -10.63 12.11
CA ASN A 6 3.57 -11.56 12.62
C ASN A 6 4.99 -10.96 12.56
N TYR A 7 5.31 -10.19 11.51
CA TYR A 7 6.61 -9.56 11.34
C TYR A 7 6.92 -8.51 12.43
N THR A 8 5.90 -7.85 12.96
CA THR A 8 6.06 -6.80 13.99
C THR A 8 5.62 -7.23 15.38
N ARG A 9 5.05 -8.44 15.53
CA ARG A 9 4.50 -8.98 16.78
C ARG A 9 3.45 -8.04 17.42
N HIS A 10 2.71 -7.31 16.58
CA HIS A 10 1.80 -6.26 17.01
C HIS A 10 0.57 -6.19 16.07
N CYS A 11 -0.60 -5.84 16.61
CA CYS A 11 -1.81 -5.63 15.81
C CYS A 11 -1.73 -4.28 15.08
N LYS A 12 -1.36 -4.28 13.80
CA LYS A 12 -1.32 -3.04 13.00
C LYS A 12 -2.69 -2.34 13.06
N PRO A 13 -2.79 -1.04 13.41
CA PRO A 13 -4.09 -0.38 13.63
C PRO A 13 -4.94 -0.26 12.36
N GLN A 14 -4.30 0.01 11.23
CA GLN A 14 -4.96 0.09 9.92
C GLN A 14 -4.08 -0.54 8.83
N ASN A 15 -4.71 -1.17 7.85
CA ASN A 15 -4.04 -1.65 6.65
C ASN A 15 -4.99 -1.59 5.46
N THR A 16 -4.47 -1.28 4.27
CA THR A 16 -5.24 -1.34 3.03
C THR A 16 -4.63 -2.40 2.12
N PHE A 17 -5.48 -3.28 1.60
CA PHE A 17 -5.13 -4.22 0.54
C PHE A 17 -5.69 -3.70 -0.78
N LEU A 18 -4.82 -3.40 -1.74
CA LEU A 18 -5.23 -3.12 -3.11
C LEU A 18 -5.48 -4.44 -3.82
N HIS A 19 -6.67 -4.64 -4.38
CA HIS A 19 -7.01 -5.82 -5.18
C HIS A 19 -6.62 -5.58 -6.62
N ASN A 20 -5.30 -5.50 -6.84
CA ASN A 20 -4.69 -5.28 -8.15
C ASN A 20 -3.41 -6.12 -8.27
N SER A 21 -2.92 -6.34 -9.48
CA SER A 21 -1.66 -7.05 -9.67
C SER A 21 -0.48 -6.18 -9.21
N PHE A 22 0.64 -6.82 -8.82
CA PHE A 22 1.86 -6.07 -8.50
C PHE A 22 2.36 -5.29 -9.72
N GLN A 23 2.30 -5.88 -10.91
CA GLN A 23 2.73 -5.25 -12.16
C GLN A 23 1.93 -3.96 -12.44
N ASP A 24 0.61 -3.99 -12.24
CA ASP A 24 -0.23 -2.80 -12.46
C ASP A 24 0.03 -1.71 -11.43
N VAL A 25 0.36 -2.07 -10.18
CA VAL A 25 0.77 -1.10 -9.15
C VAL A 25 2.17 -0.54 -9.44
N ALA A 26 3.10 -1.37 -9.91
CA ALA A 26 4.44 -0.93 -10.29
C ALA A 26 4.41 0.00 -11.51
N ALA A 27 3.55 -0.25 -12.50
CA ALA A 27 3.36 0.63 -13.66
C ALA A 27 2.84 2.03 -13.29
N VAL A 28 2.26 2.21 -12.09
CA VAL A 28 1.90 3.56 -11.59
C VAL A 28 3.15 4.39 -11.33
N CYS A 29 4.29 3.79 -11.03
CA CYS A 29 5.56 4.49 -10.81
C CYS A 29 6.08 5.20 -12.07
N ASP A 30 5.61 4.83 -13.27
CA ASP A 30 5.98 5.47 -14.53
C ASP A 30 5.17 6.76 -14.82
N LEU A 31 4.15 7.04 -13.99
CA LEU A 31 3.30 8.22 -14.13
C LEU A 31 3.97 9.48 -13.56
N PRO A 32 3.45 10.69 -13.84
CA PRO A 32 4.04 11.92 -13.33
C PRO A 32 4.22 11.92 -11.81
N HIS A 33 5.37 12.42 -11.37
CA HIS A 33 5.68 12.60 -9.96
C HIS A 33 4.73 13.62 -9.32
N ILE A 34 4.41 13.38 -8.05
CA ILE A 34 3.69 14.30 -7.17
C ILE A 34 4.33 14.30 -5.78
N VAL A 35 3.99 15.32 -4.99
CA VAL A 35 4.48 15.44 -3.61
C VAL A 35 3.74 14.47 -2.69
N CYS A 36 4.50 13.62 -2.00
CA CYS A 36 4.02 12.73 -0.94
C CYS A 36 3.67 13.47 0.35
N LYS A 37 2.99 12.81 1.29
CA LYS A 37 2.70 13.40 2.63
C LYS A 37 3.94 13.77 3.42
N ASN A 38 5.06 13.06 3.20
CA ASN A 38 6.33 13.33 3.85
C ASN A 38 7.15 14.45 3.17
N GLY A 39 6.61 15.08 2.12
CA GLY A 39 7.28 16.15 1.36
C GLY A 39 8.24 15.67 0.28
N GLN A 40 8.47 14.37 0.13
CA GLN A 40 9.26 13.83 -0.99
C GLN A 40 8.48 13.92 -2.30
N HIS A 41 9.19 13.91 -3.42
CA HIS A 41 8.61 14.08 -4.76
C HIS A 41 8.73 12.81 -5.62
N ASN A 42 8.49 11.66 -4.99
CA ASN A 42 8.54 10.33 -5.59
C ASN A 42 7.20 9.60 -5.47
N CYS A 43 6.10 10.33 -5.28
CA CYS A 43 4.76 9.75 -5.28
C CYS A 43 4.12 9.80 -6.67
N HIS A 44 3.22 8.86 -6.93
CA HIS A 44 2.53 8.69 -8.20
C HIS A 44 1.08 8.27 -7.94
N GLN A 45 0.13 8.92 -8.60
CA GLN A 45 -1.30 8.61 -8.46
C GLN A 45 -1.74 7.61 -9.53
N SER A 46 -2.53 6.61 -9.14
CA SER A 46 -3.12 5.67 -10.10
C SER A 46 -4.02 6.40 -11.11
N PRO A 47 -4.07 5.94 -12.36
CA PRO A 47 -4.89 6.59 -13.39
C PRO A 47 -6.36 6.16 -13.31
N LYS A 48 -6.63 5.04 -12.62
CA LYS A 48 -7.96 4.46 -12.45
C LYS A 48 -8.14 3.96 -11.02
N PRO A 49 -9.37 4.03 -10.48
CA PRO A 49 -9.68 3.43 -9.20
C PRO A 49 -9.59 1.90 -9.26
N VAL A 50 -9.26 1.30 -8.13
CA VAL A 50 -9.17 -0.16 -7.95
C VAL A 50 -10.03 -0.59 -6.78
N ASN A 51 -10.46 -1.85 -6.79
CA ASN A 51 -11.07 -2.44 -5.62
C ASN A 51 -10.01 -2.54 -4.51
N LEU A 52 -10.39 -2.20 -3.28
CA LEU A 52 -9.52 -2.33 -2.13
C LEU A 52 -10.32 -2.74 -0.89
N THR A 53 -9.61 -3.32 0.09
CA THR A 53 -10.16 -3.58 1.42
C THR A 53 -9.35 -2.83 2.45
N GLN A 54 -10.01 -1.94 3.19
CA GLN A 54 -9.45 -1.26 4.34
C GLN A 54 -9.78 -2.06 5.61
N CYS A 55 -8.75 -2.62 6.23
CA CYS A 55 -8.85 -3.32 7.51
C CYS A 55 -8.57 -2.34 8.65
N SER A 56 -9.55 -2.15 9.54
CA SER A 56 -9.40 -1.35 10.76
C SER A 56 -9.41 -2.26 11.99
N PHE A 57 -8.39 -2.15 12.84
CA PHE A 57 -8.33 -2.89 14.10
C PHE A 57 -9.51 -2.52 15.00
N THR A 58 -10.15 -3.54 15.59
CA THR A 58 -11.31 -3.35 16.47
C THR A 58 -11.05 -3.81 17.89
N ALA A 59 -10.44 -4.98 18.09
CA ALA A 59 -10.23 -5.56 19.40
C ALA A 59 -9.16 -6.66 19.39
N GLY A 60 -8.76 -7.10 20.59
CA GLY A 60 -7.83 -8.21 20.80
C GLY A 60 -6.40 -7.77 21.10
N LYS A 61 -5.51 -8.75 21.24
CA LYS A 61 -4.07 -8.57 21.42
C LYS A 61 -3.37 -9.59 20.55
N TYR A 62 -2.16 -9.28 20.08
CA TYR A 62 -1.38 -10.21 19.28
C TYR A 62 -1.19 -11.55 20.05
N PRO A 63 -1.45 -12.72 19.42
CA PRO A 63 -1.72 -12.93 17.99
C PRO A 63 -3.20 -12.80 17.56
N ASP A 64 -4.14 -12.76 18.50
CA ASP A 64 -5.59 -12.77 18.27
C ASP A 64 -6.18 -11.38 17.96
N CYS A 65 -5.66 -10.74 16.92
CA CYS A 65 -6.11 -9.42 16.46
C CYS A 65 -7.41 -9.53 15.65
N ARG A 66 -8.45 -8.77 16.02
CA ARG A 66 -9.71 -8.65 15.29
C ARG A 66 -9.77 -7.35 14.49
N TYR A 67 -10.33 -7.44 13.29
CA TYR A 67 -10.43 -6.35 12.32
C TYR A 67 -11.84 -6.25 11.77
N ARG A 68 -12.23 -5.03 11.39
CA ARG A 68 -13.38 -4.75 10.53
C ARG A 68 -12.87 -4.43 9.14
N ASP A 69 -13.47 -5.07 8.15
CA ASP A 69 -13.18 -4.84 6.75
C ASP A 69 -14.18 -3.85 6.14
N ASP A 70 -13.67 -2.95 5.31
CA ASP A 70 -14.46 -2.02 4.52
C ASP A 70 -13.99 -2.09 3.06
N THR A 71 -14.90 -2.43 2.15
CA THR A 71 -14.57 -2.60 0.72
C THR A 71 -14.86 -1.30 -0.01
N GLN A 72 -13.88 -0.80 -0.76
CA GLN A 72 -13.99 0.48 -1.46
C GLN A 72 -13.47 0.36 -2.89
N TYR A 73 -13.85 1.32 -3.73
CA TYR A 73 -13.37 1.47 -5.11
C TYR A 73 -12.82 2.88 -5.28
N LYS A 74 -11.50 3.02 -5.22
CA LYS A 74 -10.84 4.34 -5.07
C LYS A 74 -9.50 4.41 -5.78
N LEU A 75 -9.05 5.64 -6.02
CA LEU A 75 -7.70 5.92 -6.50
C LEU A 75 -6.69 5.77 -5.36
N PHE A 76 -5.44 5.51 -5.70
CA PHE A 76 -4.37 5.40 -4.72
C PHE A 76 -3.12 6.18 -5.16
N ILE A 77 -2.30 6.53 -4.18
CA ILE A 77 -1.01 7.17 -4.38
C ILE A 77 0.05 6.30 -3.73
N VAL A 78 1.06 5.91 -4.50
CA VAL A 78 2.23 5.16 -4.03
C VAL A 78 3.49 5.97 -4.15
N ALA A 79 4.42 5.82 -3.22
CA ALA A 79 5.79 6.26 -3.39
C ALA A 79 6.61 5.16 -4.06
N CYS A 80 7.49 5.53 -4.96
CA CYS A 80 8.32 4.60 -5.72
C CYS A 80 9.79 4.99 -5.66
N ASP A 81 10.67 4.00 -5.53
CA ASP A 81 12.13 4.17 -5.47
C ASP A 81 12.83 3.16 -6.40
N PRO A 82 14.10 3.37 -6.77
CA PRO A 82 14.86 2.38 -7.54
C PRO A 82 14.93 1.02 -6.83
N PRO A 83 14.90 -0.10 -7.57
CA PRO A 83 14.92 -1.44 -6.99
C PRO A 83 16.22 -1.73 -6.22
N GLN A 84 16.12 -2.48 -5.13
CA GLN A 84 17.27 -3.07 -4.44
C GLN A 84 17.72 -4.37 -5.12
N LYS A 85 18.87 -4.91 -4.69
CA LYS A 85 19.51 -6.09 -5.34
C LYS A 85 18.60 -7.32 -5.47
N SER A 86 17.66 -7.52 -4.55
CA SER A 86 16.72 -8.65 -4.54
C SER A 86 15.38 -8.34 -5.20
N ASP A 87 15.15 -7.09 -5.60
CA ASP A 87 13.89 -6.65 -6.16
C ASP A 87 13.83 -6.99 -7.66
N PRO A 88 12.61 -7.12 -8.22
CA PRO A 88 12.44 -7.34 -9.64
C PRO A 88 12.99 -6.15 -10.47
N PRO A 89 13.44 -6.40 -11.72
CA PRO A 89 14.18 -5.43 -12.52
C PRO A 89 13.27 -4.40 -13.21
N TYR A 90 12.46 -3.67 -12.44
CA TYR A 90 11.73 -2.48 -12.90
C TYR A 90 12.60 -1.22 -12.73
N ASP A 91 12.32 -0.15 -13.46
CA ASP A 91 13.03 1.13 -13.28
C ASP A 91 12.78 1.72 -11.89
N LEU A 92 11.53 1.61 -11.41
CA LEU A 92 11.11 1.95 -10.06
C LEU A 92 10.18 0.86 -9.51
N VAL A 93 10.19 0.69 -8.19
CA VAL A 93 9.28 -0.22 -7.48
C VAL A 93 8.50 0.53 -6.40
N PRO A 94 7.23 0.15 -6.15
CA PRO A 94 6.42 0.80 -5.13
C PRO A 94 6.90 0.39 -3.73
N VAL A 95 7.25 1.37 -2.90
CA VAL A 95 7.81 1.16 -1.54
C VAL A 95 6.85 1.59 -0.43
N HIS A 96 5.88 2.45 -0.75
CA HIS A 96 4.91 2.94 0.23
C HIS A 96 3.55 3.23 -0.40
N LEU A 97 2.46 2.92 0.31
CA LEU A 97 1.13 3.39 -0.03
C LEU A 97 0.85 4.68 0.76
N ASP A 98 1.03 5.82 0.11
CA ASP A 98 0.94 7.14 0.75
C ASP A 98 -0.52 7.51 1.09
N LYS A 99 -1.44 7.34 0.13
CA LYS A 99 -2.83 7.79 0.30
C LYS A 99 -3.82 7.02 -0.58
N ILE A 100 -5.05 6.92 -0.09
CA ILE A 100 -6.24 6.57 -0.88
C ILE A 100 -7.05 7.86 -1.10
N VAL A 101 -7.49 8.10 -2.34
CA VAL A 101 -8.24 9.30 -2.76
C VAL A 101 -9.70 8.93 -2.96
#